data_AF-A0A355BES5-F1
#
_entry.id   AF-A0A355BES5-F1
#
_cell.length_a   1.000
_cell.length_b   1.000
_cell.length_c   1.000
_cell.angle_alpha   90.00
_cell.angle_beta   90.00
_cell.angle_gamma   90.00
#
_symmetry.space_group_name_H-M   'P 1'
#
loop_
_entity.id
_entity.type
_entity.pdbx_description
1 polymer ?
#
loop_
_entity_poly.entity_id
_entity_poly.type
_entity_poly.pdbx_seq_one_letter_code
_entity_poly.pdbx_strand_id
1 'polypeptide(L)'
;MNTELGISSSDSLPFGDKGIPSLNIARYGGATTYLHTCDDAIEHIDAPHLAMLGEYAEVFIERIANAQVFPFEKEISDQCRQDIAKYNEESQGMKPKKKDEK
;
A
#
# COMPACT_ATOMS: atom_id res chain seq x y z
N MET A 1 11.44 -7.01 8.52
CA MET A 1 10.39 -6.32 7.75
C MET A 1 9.13 -7.14 7.96
N ASN A 2 8.07 -6.53 8.48
CA ASN A 2 6.79 -7.22 8.68
C ASN A 2 5.95 -7.07 7.41
N THR A 3 5.14 -8.09 7.12
CA THR A 3 4.18 -8.06 6.02
C THR A 3 2.80 -8.18 6.61
N GLU A 4 1.92 -7.26 6.26
CA GLU A 4 0.53 -7.24 6.74
C GLU A 4 -0.41 -7.25 5.56
N LEU A 5 -1.48 -8.04 5.67
CA LEU A 5 -2.60 -7.97 4.75
C LEU A 5 -3.53 -6.86 5.23
N GLY A 6 -3.76 -5.86 4.40
CA GLY A 6 -4.61 -4.74 4.75
C GLY A 6 -4.59 -3.65 3.68
N ILE A 7 -5.09 -2.49 4.06
CA ILE A 7 -5.14 -1.30 3.21
C ILE A 7 -4.27 -0.20 3.81
N SER A 8 -3.76 0.69 2.96
CA SER A 8 -3.04 1.89 3.38
C SER A 8 -3.72 3.10 2.75
N SER A 9 -3.77 4.21 3.48
CA SER A 9 -4.28 5.51 3.00
C SER A 9 -3.28 6.14 2.02
N SER A 10 -3.11 5.51 0.86
CA SER A 10 -2.11 5.81 -0.16
C SER A 10 -2.71 5.59 -1.55
N ASP A 11 -1.91 5.84 -2.60
CA ASP A 11 -2.30 5.69 -4.00
C ASP A 11 -2.63 4.24 -4.41
N SER A 12 -2.38 3.27 -3.54
CA SER A 12 -2.81 1.88 -3.71
C SER A 12 -4.33 1.69 -3.67
N LEU A 13 -5.07 2.57 -2.97
CA LEU A 13 -6.51 2.39 -2.74
C LEU A 13 -7.35 2.31 -4.02
N PRO A 14 -7.19 3.21 -5.01
CA PRO A 14 -7.91 3.11 -6.29
C PRO A 14 -7.66 1.80 -7.05
N PHE A 15 -6.47 1.21 -6.94
CA PHE A 15 -6.17 -0.09 -7.55
C PHE A 15 -6.95 -1.21 -6.86
N GLY A 16 -6.92 -1.23 -5.52
CA GLY A 16 -7.69 -2.19 -4.74
C GLY A 16 -9.21 -2.06 -4.94
N ASP A 17 -9.74 -0.84 -5.09
CA ASP A 17 -11.15 -0.60 -5.43
C ASP A 17 -11.55 -1.22 -6.78
N LYS A 18 -10.58 -1.38 -7.70
CA LYS A 18 -10.75 -2.10 -8.97
C LYS A 18 -10.41 -3.59 -8.90
N GLY A 19 -10.14 -4.11 -7.71
CA GLY A 19 -9.76 -5.50 -7.49
C GLY A 19 -8.32 -5.82 -7.89
N ILE A 20 -7.51 -4.81 -8.19
CA ILE A 20 -6.12 -4.97 -8.63
C ILE A 20 -5.23 -5.07 -7.38
N PRO A 21 -4.41 -6.14 -7.22
CA PRO A 21 -3.50 -6.24 -6.11
C PRO A 21 -2.43 -5.15 -6.17
N SER A 22 -2.13 -4.56 -5.02
CA SER A 22 -1.16 -3.48 -4.86
C SER A 22 -0.33 -3.69 -3.59
N LEU A 23 0.84 -3.08 -3.55
CA LEU A 23 1.81 -3.18 -2.45
C LEU A 23 2.27 -1.78 -2.04
N ASN A 24 2.29 -1.51 -0.74
CA ASN A 24 2.96 -0.35 -0.17
C ASN A 24 4.21 -0.82 0.58
N ILE A 25 5.35 -0.19 0.30
CA ILE A 25 6.62 -0.43 0.99
C ILE A 25 6.90 0.80 1.84
N ALA A 26 6.81 0.67 3.16
CA ALA A 26 6.95 1.78 4.09
C ALA A 26 7.66 1.37 5.38
N ARG A 27 8.15 2.37 6.12
CA ARG A 27 8.56 2.23 7.53
C ARG A 27 7.53 2.95 8.40
N TYR A 28 7.18 2.32 9.51
CA TYR A 28 6.29 2.88 10.52
C TYR A 28 7.02 2.99 11.85
N GLY A 29 6.65 3.99 12.66
CA GLY A 29 7.25 4.28 13.95
C GLY A 29 8.38 5.31 13.88
N GLY A 30 8.93 5.67 15.04
CA GLY A 30 10.00 6.67 15.15
C GLY A 30 9.57 8.02 14.56
N ALA A 31 10.28 8.46 13.53
CA ALA A 31 10.05 9.73 12.84
C ALA A 31 8.65 9.90 12.24
N THR A 32 7.88 8.82 12.03
CA THR A 32 6.51 8.95 11.52
C THR A 32 5.57 9.68 12.48
N THR A 33 5.97 9.90 13.74
CA THR A 33 5.21 10.75 14.68
C THR A 33 5.15 12.22 14.25
N TYR A 34 6.07 12.65 13.39
CA TYR A 34 6.13 14.01 12.84
C TYR A 34 5.38 14.14 11.52
N LEU A 35 4.77 13.06 11.02
CA LEU A 35 4.01 13.09 9.77
C LEU A 35 2.90 14.16 9.86
N HIS A 36 2.82 15.01 8.84
CA HIS A 36 1.89 16.15 8.79
C HIS A 36 2.12 17.25 9.85
N THR A 37 3.32 17.36 10.43
CA THR A 37 3.71 18.49 11.28
C THR A 37 4.79 19.36 10.62
N CYS A 38 5.17 20.46 11.26
CA CYS A 38 6.31 21.28 10.81
C CYS A 38 7.66 20.56 10.94
N ASP A 39 7.71 19.48 11.72
CA ASP A 39 8.92 18.70 11.98
C ASP A 39 9.07 17.54 10.99
N ASP A 40 8.21 17.41 9.98
CA ASP A 40 8.41 16.47 8.86
C ASP A 40 9.56 16.96 7.97
N ALA A 41 10.78 16.79 8.48
CA ALA A 41 11.98 17.45 8.01
C ALA A 41 13.16 16.48 7.84
N ILE A 42 14.17 16.90 7.08
CA ILE A 42 15.29 16.04 6.65
C ILE A 42 16.12 15.52 7.83
N GLU A 43 16.13 16.23 8.95
CA GLU A 43 16.81 15.86 10.20
C GLU A 43 16.26 14.57 10.81
N HIS A 44 15.07 14.13 10.41
CA HIS A 44 14.45 12.87 10.84
C HIS A 44 14.52 11.77 9.77
N ILE A 45 15.20 12.03 8.66
CA ILE A 45 15.42 11.07 7.57
C ILE A 45 16.84 10.51 7.65
N ASP A 46 16.96 9.19 7.54
CA ASP A 46 18.24 8.48 7.56
C ASP A 46 18.52 7.84 6.19
N ALA A 47 19.67 8.19 5.60
CA ALA A 47 20.06 7.73 4.26
C ALA A 47 20.24 6.20 4.17
N PRO A 48 20.95 5.51 5.09
CA PRO A 48 21.00 4.05 5.12
C PRO A 48 19.63 3.37 5.09
N HIS A 49 18.66 3.84 5.90
CA HIS A 49 17.33 3.25 5.92
C HIS A 49 16.51 3.57 4.66
N LEU A 50 16.73 4.72 4.03
CA LEU A 50 16.12 5.03 2.74
C LEU A 50 16.67 4.11 1.63
N ALA A 51 17.99 3.91 1.59
CA ALA A 51 18.64 2.98 0.66
C ALA A 51 18.11 1.56 0.82
N MET A 52 17.96 1.08 2.06
CA MET A 52 17.39 -0.25 2.35
C MET A 52 15.98 -0.44 1.79
N LEU A 53 15.11 0.58 1.85
CA LEU A 53 13.78 0.49 1.23
C LEU A 53 13.86 0.47 -0.30
N GLY A 54 14.76 1.28 -0.88
CA GLY A 54 15.01 1.30 -2.32
C GLY A 54 15.47 -0.05 -2.84
N GLU A 55 16.46 -0.66 -2.19
CA GLU A 55 16.98 -1.99 -2.52
C GLU A 55 15.89 -3.07 -2.44
N TYR A 56 15.02 -3.00 -1.41
CA TYR A 56 13.91 -3.94 -1.29
C TYR A 56 12.90 -3.78 -2.44
N ALA A 57 12.55 -2.54 -2.79
CA ALA A 57 11.65 -2.24 -3.90
C ALA A 57 12.24 -2.69 -5.24
N GLU A 58 13.53 -2.43 -5.48
CA GLU A 58 14.27 -2.86 -6.66
C GLU A 58 14.21 -4.38 -6.81
N VAL A 59 14.65 -5.12 -5.80
CA VAL A 59 14.67 -6.59 -5.84
C VAL A 59 13.26 -7.17 -6.02
N PHE A 60 12.25 -6.57 -5.38
CA PHE A 60 10.85 -7.01 -5.56
C PHE A 60 10.40 -6.79 -7.02
N ILE A 61 10.59 -5.59 -7.56
CA ILE A 61 10.19 -5.24 -8.92
C ILE A 61 10.93 -6.11 -9.93
N GLU A 62 12.24 -6.29 -9.79
CA GLU A 62 13.04 -7.14 -10.69
C GLU A 62 12.50 -8.57 -10.73
N ARG A 63 12.14 -9.14 -9.57
CA ARG A 63 11.60 -10.50 -9.50
C ARG A 63 10.23 -10.61 -10.15
N ILE A 64 9.32 -9.67 -9.88
CA ILE A 64 7.95 -9.73 -10.41
C ILE A 64 7.91 -9.38 -11.90
N ALA A 65 8.62 -8.35 -12.32
CA ALA A 65 8.63 -7.89 -13.72
C ALA A 65 9.25 -8.93 -14.67
N ASN A 66 10.25 -9.70 -14.21
CA ASN A 66 10.91 -10.74 -15.00
C ASN A 66 10.34 -12.15 -14.77
N ALA A 67 9.28 -12.30 -13.97
CA ALA A 67 8.70 -13.61 -13.71
C ALA A 67 8.01 -14.16 -14.97
N GLN A 68 8.32 -15.39 -15.36
CA GLN A 68 7.62 -16.06 -16.48
C GLN A 68 6.14 -16.29 -16.16
N VAL A 69 5.82 -16.46 -14.88
CA VAL A 69 4.46 -16.63 -14.35
C VAL A 69 4.34 -15.77 -13.11
N PHE A 70 3.22 -15.06 -12.96
CA PHE A 70 2.94 -14.30 -11.75
C PHE A 70 2.89 -15.24 -10.54
N PRO A 71 3.63 -14.98 -9.45
CA PRO A 71 3.69 -15.88 -8.31
C PRO A 71 2.46 -15.79 -7.38
N PHE A 72 1.41 -15.09 -7.80
CA PHE A 72 0.18 -14.87 -7.03
C PHE A 72 -1.01 -14.61 -7.97
N GLU A 73 -2.21 -14.82 -7.43
CA GLU A 73 -3.46 -14.49 -8.12
C GLU A 73 -3.59 -12.99 -8.36
N LYS A 74 -4.14 -12.60 -9.51
CA LYS A 74 -4.33 -11.20 -9.89
C LYS A 74 -5.61 -10.61 -9.29
N GLU A 75 -5.92 -10.99 -8.06
CA GLU A 75 -7.10 -10.58 -7.31
C GLU A 75 -6.74 -10.24 -5.86
N ILE A 76 -7.50 -9.30 -5.27
CA ILE A 76 -7.43 -9.02 -3.84
C ILE A 76 -8.35 -9.95 -3.04
N SER A 77 -8.03 -10.14 -1.76
CA SER A 77 -8.87 -10.93 -0.85
C SER A 77 -10.21 -10.24 -0.54
N ASP A 78 -11.20 -11.01 -0.09
CA ASP A 78 -12.48 -10.46 0.36
C ASP A 78 -12.33 -9.52 1.56
N GLN A 79 -11.35 -9.81 2.45
CA GLN A 79 -11.02 -8.93 3.56
C GLN A 79 -10.58 -7.56 3.05
N CYS A 80 -9.65 -7.51 2.09
CA CYS A 80 -9.23 -6.25 1.48
C CYS A 80 -10.39 -5.51 0.80
N ARG A 81 -11.29 -6.22 0.11
CA ARG A 81 -12.50 -5.60 -0.50
C ARG A 81 -13.37 -4.92 0.55
N GLN A 82 -13.60 -5.59 1.69
CA GLN A 82 -14.40 -5.05 2.79
C GLN A 82 -13.72 -3.85 3.45
N ASP A 83 -12.41 -3.93 3.69
CA ASP A 83 -11.64 -2.84 4.31
C ASP A 83 -11.61 -1.59 3.42
N ILE A 84 -11.45 -1.75 2.10
CA ILE A 84 -11.52 -0.63 1.15
C ILE A 84 -12.91 0.00 1.14
N ALA A 85 -13.97 -0.81 1.11
CA ALA A 85 -15.34 -0.30 1.13
C ALA A 85 -15.62 0.52 2.39
N LYS A 86 -15.21 -0.01 3.55
CA LYS A 86 -15.32 0.67 4.84
C LYS A 86 -14.52 1.97 4.86
N TYR A 87 -13.26 1.96 4.42
CA TYR A 87 -12.43 3.17 4.37
C TYR A 87 -13.02 4.25 3.47
N ASN A 88 -13.52 3.87 2.29
CA ASN A 88 -14.15 4.80 1.36
C ASN A 88 -15.43 5.44 1.94
N GLU A 89 -16.23 4.67 2.68
CA GLU A 89 -17.42 5.19 3.36
C GLU A 89 -17.06 6.14 4.51
N GLU A 90 -16.20 5.69 5.42
CA GLU A 90 -15.88 6.40 6.67
C GLU A 90 -14.96 7.61 6.45
N SER A 91 -13.97 7.49 5.56
CA SER A 91 -12.91 8.50 5.41
C SER A 91 -13.13 9.42 4.22
N GLN A 92 -13.77 8.94 3.14
CA GLN A 92 -13.94 9.69 1.89
C GLN A 92 -15.40 10.11 1.65
N GLY A 93 -16.34 9.67 2.49
CA GLY A 93 -17.77 9.94 2.33
C GLY A 93 -18.36 9.34 1.03
N MET A 94 -17.68 8.34 0.46
CA MET A 94 -18.11 7.69 -0.77
C MET A 94 -19.19 6.66 -0.46
N LYS A 95 -20.27 6.66 -1.24
CA LYS A 95 -21.31 5.63 -1.11
C LYS A 95 -20.78 4.28 -1.58
N PRO A 96 -21.21 3.16 -0.95
CA PRO A 96 -20.84 1.83 -1.41
C PRO A 96 -21.27 1.65 -2.87
N LYS A 97 -20.32 1.27 -3.72
CA LYS A 97 -20.59 0.97 -5.12
C LYS A 97 -21.44 -0.30 -5.16
N LYS A 98 -22.56 -0.27 -5.90
CA LYS A 98 -23.29 -1.51 -6.23
C LYS A 98 -22.31 -2.42 -6.96
N LYS A 99 -22.29 -3.71 -6.63
CA LYS A 99 -21.52 -4.69 -7.40
C LYS A 99 -21.95 -4.55 -8.86
N ASP A 100 -21.01 -4.20 -9.73
CA ASP A 100 -21.23 -4.32 -11.16
C ASP A 100 -21.48 -5.81 -11.43
N GLU A 101 -22.72 -6.14 -11.83
CA GLU A 101 -23.05 -7.47 -12.34
C GLU A 101 -22.21 -7.68 -13.60
N LYS A 102 -21.23 -8.58 -13.52
CA LYS A 102 -20.51 -9.11 -14.68
C LYS A 102 -21.29 -10.27 -15.27
#